data_AF-A0A353R2Z2-F1
#
_entry.id   AF-A0A353R2Z2-F1
#
_cell.length_a   1.000
_cell.length_b   1.000
_cell.length_c   1.000
_cell.angle_alpha   90.00
_cell.angle_beta   90.00
_cell.angle_gamma   90.00
#
_symmetry.space_group_name_H-M   'P 1'
#
loop_
_entity.id
_entity.type
_entity.pdbx_description
1 polymer ?
#
loop_
_entity_poly.entity_id
_entity_poly.type
_entity_poly.pdbx_seq_one_letter_code
_entity_poly.pdbx_strand_id
1 'polypeptide(L)'
;WEEIKPQVDHVIFPNGKRIILLAQGRLVNLGCATGHPSYVMSSSFANQTIAQIELFTRGQHYPVGVHTLPKHLDEKVARLQLKKLDAKLTELTDQQAAYIGVPKDGPYKADHYRY
;
A
#
# COMPACT_ATOMS: atom_id res chain seq x y z
N TRP A 1 -9.84 33.42 9.29
CA TRP A 1 -9.25 32.90 8.05
C TRP A 1 -10.02 33.56 6.92
N GLU A 2 -9.39 33.75 5.76
CA GLU A 2 -10.04 34.30 4.58
C GLU A 2 -9.99 33.22 3.50
N GLU A 3 -11.14 32.67 3.12
CA GLU A 3 -11.21 31.60 2.11
C GLU A 3 -10.90 32.19 0.73
N ILE A 4 -9.94 31.59 0.01
CA ILE A 4 -9.62 31.94 -1.37
C ILE A 4 -10.52 31.13 -2.32
N LYS A 5 -10.62 29.82 -2.07
CA LYS A 5 -11.50 28.85 -2.73
C LYS A 5 -11.62 27.61 -1.82
N PRO A 6 -12.50 26.64 -2.13
CA PRO A 6 -12.60 25.42 -1.33
C PRO A 6 -11.24 24.77 -1.08
N GLN A 7 -10.93 24.50 0.20
CA GLN A 7 -9.69 23.90 0.70
C GLN A 7 -8.42 24.75 0.53
N VAL A 8 -8.56 26.06 0.29
CA VAL A 8 -7.44 27.01 0.21
C VAL A 8 -7.79 28.28 0.99
N ASP A 9 -7.11 28.48 2.11
CA ASP A 9 -7.38 29.57 3.04
C ASP A 9 -6.16 30.47 3.20
N HIS A 10 -6.36 31.78 3.32
CA HIS A 10 -5.39 32.67 3.94
C HIS A 10 -5.53 32.63 5.47
N VAL A 11 -4.40 32.42 6.15
CA VAL A 11 -4.24 32.76 7.56
C VAL A 11 -3.53 34.11 7.63
N ILE A 12 -4.24 35.12 8.15
CA ILE A 12 -3.76 36.49 8.25
C ILE A 12 -3.24 36.71 9.67
N PHE A 13 -1.96 37.04 9.80
CA PHE A 13 -1.31 37.35 11.07
C PHE A 13 -1.63 38.78 11.51
N PRO A 14 -1.46 39.13 12.81
CA PRO A 14 -1.72 40.48 13.31
C PRO A 14 -0.93 41.60 12.61
N ASN A 15 0.24 41.30 12.06
CA ASN A 15 1.07 42.25 11.31
C ASN A 15 0.72 42.33 9.81
N GLY A 16 -0.37 41.71 9.37
CA GLY A 16 -0.83 41.70 7.98
C GLY A 16 -0.13 40.66 7.08
N LYS A 17 0.89 39.94 7.57
CA LYS A 17 1.48 38.82 6.83
C LYS A 17 0.42 37.74 6.61
N ARG A 18 0.39 37.15 5.41
CA ARG A 18 -0.52 36.05 5.07
C ARG A 18 0.27 34.77 4.78
N ILE A 19 -0.29 33.62 5.14
CA ILE A 19 0.14 32.31 4.66
C ILE A 19 -1.03 31.60 3.99
N ILE A 20 -0.75 30.76 3.00
CA ILE A 20 -1.74 29.90 2.36
C ILE A 20 -1.75 28.57 3.12
N LEU A 21 -2.90 28.22 3.69
CA LEU A 21 -3.17 26.93 4.31
C LEU A 21 -4.01 26.10 3.35
N LEU A 22 -3.55 24.88 3.07
CA LEU A 22 -4.25 23.93 2.21
C LEU A 22 -5.00 22.90 3.06
N ALA A 23 -6.19 22.51 2.59
CA ALA A 23 -7.06 21.52 3.21
C ALA A 23 -7.31 21.73 4.72
N GLN A 24 -7.17 22.96 5.21
CA GLN A 24 -7.21 23.30 6.63
C GLN A 24 -6.26 22.42 7.48
N GLY A 25 -5.13 22.00 6.92
CA GLY A 25 -4.16 21.09 7.56
C GLY A 25 -4.50 19.60 7.46
N ARG A 26 -5.58 19.20 6.77
CA ARG A 26 -5.90 17.80 6.46
C ARG A 26 -5.03 17.29 5.29
N LEU A 27 -5.25 16.03 4.90
CA LEU A 27 -4.51 15.37 3.82
C LEU A 27 -4.69 16.12 2.49
N VAL A 28 -3.67 16.89 2.09
CA VAL A 28 -3.71 17.77 0.92
C VAL A 28 -3.90 17.02 -0.40
N ASN A 29 -3.36 15.81 -0.53
CA ASN A 29 -3.52 15.00 -1.73
C ASN A 29 -4.97 14.54 -1.96
N LEU A 30 -5.72 14.31 -0.88
CA LEU A 30 -7.15 13.95 -0.93
C LEU A 30 -8.06 15.17 -0.92
N GLY A 31 -7.68 16.24 -0.20
CA GLY A 31 -8.49 17.45 -0.04
C GLY A 31 -8.38 18.41 -1.22
N CYS A 32 -7.19 18.53 -1.82
CA CYS A 32 -6.92 19.49 -2.90
C CYS A 32 -6.67 18.82 -4.26
N ALA A 33 -6.72 17.49 -4.31
CA ALA A 33 -6.57 16.69 -5.53
C ALA A 33 -7.39 15.39 -5.41
N THR A 34 -7.01 14.34 -6.13
CA THR A 34 -7.75 13.07 -6.20
C THR A 34 -7.04 11.91 -5.49
N GLY A 35 -6.05 12.20 -4.65
CA GLY A 35 -5.29 11.20 -3.91
C GLY A 35 -4.32 10.41 -4.78
N HIS A 36 -4.12 9.15 -4.39
CA HIS A 36 -3.24 8.24 -5.11
C HIS A 36 -3.89 7.74 -6.41
N PRO A 37 -3.13 7.63 -7.52
CA PRO A 37 -3.65 7.07 -8.77
C PRO A 37 -4.20 5.65 -8.62
N SER A 38 -5.15 5.28 -9.48
CA SER A 38 -5.82 3.97 -9.42
C SER A 38 -4.87 2.78 -9.43
N TYR A 39 -3.74 2.90 -10.14
CA TYR A 39 -2.76 1.81 -10.23
C TYR A 39 -2.13 1.47 -8.87
N VAL A 40 -1.61 2.46 -8.14
CA VAL A 40 -1.04 2.23 -6.80
C VAL A 40 -2.13 1.81 -5.81
N MET A 41 -3.35 2.36 -5.93
CA MET A 41 -4.48 1.93 -5.10
C MET A 41 -4.92 0.50 -5.37
N SER A 42 -4.69 -0.03 -6.58
CA SER A 42 -5.03 -1.41 -6.92
C SER A 42 -4.27 -2.43 -6.06
N SER A 43 -3.00 -2.16 -5.74
CA SER A 43 -2.22 -3.01 -4.83
C SER A 43 -2.79 -2.99 -3.41
N SER A 44 -3.11 -1.81 -2.89
CA SER A 44 -3.73 -1.67 -1.56
C SER A 44 -5.09 -2.37 -1.48
N PHE A 45 -5.93 -2.23 -2.51
CA PHE A 45 -7.25 -2.86 -2.55
C PHE A 45 -7.21 -4.36 -2.83
N ALA A 46 -6.19 -4.85 -3.54
CA ALA A 46 -5.94 -6.29 -3.66
C ALA A 46 -5.59 -6.90 -2.30
N ASN A 47 -4.71 -6.25 -1.53
CA ASN A 47 -4.41 -6.66 -0.15
C ASN A 47 -5.67 -6.67 0.72
N GLN A 48 -6.50 -5.63 0.66
CA GLN A 48 -7.76 -5.59 1.40
C GLN A 48 -8.71 -6.72 1.00
N THR A 49 -8.88 -6.97 -0.30
CA THR A 49 -9.75 -8.05 -0.79
C THR A 49 -9.29 -9.42 -0.31
N ILE A 50 -7.98 -9.68 -0.40
CA ILE A 50 -7.39 -10.95 0.05
C ILE A 50 -7.54 -11.11 1.56
N ALA A 51 -7.30 -10.05 2.34
CA ALA A 51 -7.49 -10.07 3.78
C ALA A 51 -8.96 -10.36 4.16
N GLN A 52 -9.91 -9.76 3.45
CA GLN A 52 -11.34 -10.04 3.66
C GLN A 52 -11.68 -11.51 3.35
N ILE A 53 -11.16 -12.07 2.25
CA ILE A 53 -11.35 -13.49 1.91
C ILE A 53 -10.77 -14.39 3.01
N GLU A 54 -9.56 -14.12 3.48
CA GLU A 54 -8.88 -14.92 4.51
C GLU A 54 -9.65 -14.89 5.83
N LEU A 55 -10.01 -13.69 6.33
CA LEU A 55 -10.76 -13.56 7.57
C LEU A 55 -12.16 -14.18 7.46
N PHE A 56 -12.82 -14.05 6.31
CA PHE A 56 -14.16 -14.60 6.11
C PHE A 56 -14.16 -16.13 6.02
N THR A 57 -13.21 -16.71 5.29
CA THR A 57 -13.18 -18.16 5.03
C THR A 57 -12.39 -18.95 6.07
N ARG A 58 -11.48 -18.30 6.79
CA ARG A 58 -10.49 -18.94 7.69
C ARG A 58 -10.32 -18.20 9.02
N GLY A 59 -11.22 -17.27 9.37
CA GLY A 59 -11.10 -16.42 10.57
C GLY A 59 -10.87 -17.17 11.88
N GLN A 60 -11.36 -18.40 12.01
CA GLN A 60 -11.12 -19.26 13.18
C GLN A 60 -9.65 -19.63 13.42
N HIS A 61 -8.78 -19.50 12.41
CA HIS A 61 -7.34 -19.71 12.55
C HIS A 61 -6.60 -18.49 13.12
N TYR A 62 -7.30 -17.37 13.31
CA TYR A 62 -6.72 -16.13 13.79
C TYR A 62 -7.20 -15.85 15.22
N PRO A 63 -6.34 -15.92 16.24
CA PRO A 63 -6.71 -15.46 17.57
C PRO A 63 -6.99 -13.95 17.56
N VAL A 64 -7.76 -13.47 18.54
CA VAL A 64 -8.04 -12.03 18.67
C VAL A 64 -6.72 -11.26 18.77
N GLY A 65 -6.49 -10.36 17.82
CA GLY A 65 -5.24 -9.62 17.72
C GLY A 65 -5.09 -8.93 16.38
N VAL A 66 -3.96 -8.22 16.21
CA VAL A 66 -3.58 -7.60 14.94
C VAL A 66 -2.66 -8.54 14.20
N HIS A 67 -3.01 -8.85 12.95
CA HIS A 67 -2.27 -9.78 12.10
C HIS A 67 -1.85 -9.07 10.82
N THR A 68 -0.70 -9.47 10.28
CA THR A 68 -0.27 -9.10 8.92
C THR A 68 -0.61 -10.21 7.95
N LEU A 69 -0.87 -9.85 6.68
CA LEU A 69 -1.04 -10.86 5.64
C LEU A 69 0.20 -11.76 5.54
N PRO A 70 0.02 -13.09 5.39
CA PRO A 70 1.11 -13.99 5.08
C PRO A 70 1.92 -13.54 3.85
N LYS A 71 3.25 -13.67 3.91
CA LYS A 71 4.17 -13.15 2.88
C LYS A 71 3.88 -13.65 1.45
N HIS A 72 3.46 -14.91 1.30
CA HIS A 72 3.08 -15.45 -0.02
C HIS A 72 1.87 -14.73 -0.65
N LEU A 73 0.95 -14.16 0.16
CA LEU A 73 -0.16 -13.36 -0.33
C LEU A 73 0.29 -11.95 -0.75
N ASP A 74 1.24 -11.37 -0.03
CA ASP A 74 1.86 -10.10 -0.40
C ASP A 74 2.64 -10.22 -1.73
N GLU A 75 3.43 -11.30 -1.88
CA GLU A 75 4.10 -11.63 -3.15
C GLU A 75 3.10 -11.90 -4.29
N LYS A 76 1.94 -12.49 -3.98
CA LYS A 76 0.86 -12.66 -4.96
C LYS A 76 0.31 -11.31 -5.43
N VAL A 77 0.09 -10.36 -4.53
CA VAL A 77 -0.34 -9.00 -4.89
C VAL A 77 0.69 -8.34 -5.81
N ALA A 78 1.98 -8.43 -5.48
CA ALA A 78 3.05 -7.93 -6.35
C ALA A 78 3.06 -8.61 -7.73
N ARG A 79 2.92 -9.94 -7.77
CA ARG A 79 2.93 -10.72 -9.03
C ARG A 79 1.78 -10.33 -9.96
N LEU A 80 0.60 -10.03 -9.42
CA LEU A 80 -0.57 -9.58 -10.20
C LEU A 80 -0.32 -8.26 -10.93
N GLN A 81 0.57 -7.41 -10.42
CA GLN A 81 0.88 -6.10 -10.99
C GLN A 81 1.86 -6.17 -12.18
N LEU A 82 2.69 -7.22 -12.24
CA LEU A 82 3.81 -7.33 -13.20
C LEU A 82 3.35 -7.27 -14.65
N LYS A 83 2.25 -7.97 -14.98
CA LYS A 83 1.70 -7.99 -16.34
C LYS A 83 1.34 -6.59 -16.84
N LYS A 84 0.83 -5.72 -15.96
CA LYS A 84 0.44 -4.36 -16.32
C LYS A 84 1.65 -3.46 -16.61
N LEU A 85 2.80 -3.77 -15.99
CA LEU A 85 4.06 -3.06 -16.16
C LEU A 85 4.94 -3.65 -17.27
N ASP A 86 4.48 -4.70 -17.96
CA ASP A 86 5.31 -5.51 -18.88
C ASP A 86 6.60 -6.01 -18.22
N ALA A 87 6.54 -6.29 -16.92
CA ALA A 87 7.65 -6.80 -16.14
C ALA A 87 7.72 -8.33 -16.24
N LYS A 88 8.90 -8.85 -16.62
CA LYS A 88 9.16 -10.30 -16.70
C LYS A 88 9.84 -10.78 -15.43
N LEU A 89 9.17 -11.68 -14.71
CA LEU A 89 9.73 -12.31 -13.51
C LEU A 89 10.51 -13.56 -13.92
N THR A 90 11.79 -13.61 -13.56
CA THR A 90 12.61 -14.81 -13.72
C THR A 90 12.19 -15.88 -12.71
N GLU A 91 12.22 -17.14 -13.12
CA GLU A 91 11.99 -18.28 -12.24
C GLU A 91 13.32 -18.87 -11.78
N LEU A 92 13.42 -19.20 -10.48
CA LEU A 92 14.58 -19.90 -9.94
C LEU A 92 14.66 -21.31 -10.54
N THR A 93 15.86 -21.81 -10.79
CA THR A 93 16.08 -23.25 -11.01
C THR A 93 16.01 -24.01 -9.68
N ASP A 94 15.84 -25.32 -9.73
CA ASP A 94 15.78 -26.16 -8.52
C ASP A 94 17.08 -26.04 -7.71
N GLN A 95 18.23 -25.99 -8.40
CA GLN A 95 19.53 -25.81 -7.78
C GLN A 95 19.65 -24.45 -7.09
N GLN A 96 19.16 -23.36 -7.71
CA GLN A 96 19.21 -22.02 -7.11
C GLN A 96 18.30 -21.93 -5.87
N ALA A 97 17.08 -22.46 -5.97
CA ALA A 97 16.12 -22.49 -4.88
C ALA A 97 16.67 -23.25 -3.66
N ALA A 98 17.24 -24.44 -3.90
CA ALA A 98 17.91 -25.24 -2.87
C ALA A 98 19.12 -24.51 -2.27
N TYR A 99 19.92 -23.83 -3.10
CA TYR A 99 21.13 -23.12 -2.66
C TYR A 99 20.83 -21.99 -1.66
N ILE A 100 19.77 -21.21 -1.90
CA ILE A 100 19.38 -20.10 -1.01
C ILE A 100 18.30 -20.51 0.03
N GLY A 101 17.87 -21.77 0.04
CA GLY A 101 16.94 -22.31 1.02
C GLY A 101 15.51 -21.75 0.93
N VAL A 102 15.00 -21.49 -0.28
CA VAL A 102 13.61 -21.00 -0.48
C VAL A 102 12.85 -21.88 -1.49
N PRO A 103 11.51 -21.98 -1.40
CA PRO A 103 10.71 -22.61 -2.44
C PRO A 103 10.77 -21.83 -3.76
N LYS A 104 10.56 -22.50 -4.90
CA LYS A 104 10.54 -21.84 -6.22
C LYS A 104 9.37 -20.86 -6.38
N ASP A 105 8.28 -21.14 -5.69
CA ASP A 105 7.04 -20.36 -5.67
C ASP A 105 6.99 -19.34 -4.51
N GLY A 106 8.04 -19.27 -3.69
CA GLY A 106 8.14 -18.40 -2.54
C GLY A 106 7.50 -18.99 -1.27
N PRO A 107 7.44 -18.23 -0.16
CA PRO A 107 7.97 -16.88 -0.01
C PRO A 107 9.50 -16.81 -0.16
N TYR A 108 10.00 -15.74 -0.78
CA TYR A 108 11.41 -15.61 -1.17
C TYR A 108 12.28 -14.89 -0.13
N LYS A 109 11.70 -14.43 0.99
CA LYS A 109 12.36 -13.63 2.03
C LYS A 109 11.86 -14.03 3.41
N ALA A 110 12.72 -13.86 4.41
CA ALA A 110 12.35 -14.03 5.81
C ALA A 110 11.36 -12.95 6.29
N ASP A 111 10.65 -13.20 7.38
CA ASP A 111 9.61 -12.30 7.89
C ASP A 111 10.15 -10.93 8.34
N HIS A 112 11.36 -10.90 8.91
CA HIS A 112 12.02 -9.67 9.36
C HIS A 112 12.71 -8.88 8.23
N TYR A 113 12.60 -9.34 6.99
CA TYR A 113 13.15 -8.63 5.83
C TYR A 113 12.39 -7.33 5.59
N ARG A 114 13.11 -6.23 5.32
CA ARG A 114 12.52 -4.89 5.33
C ARG A 114 11.77 -4.51 4.05
N TYR A 115 12.03 -5.17 2.92
CA TYR A 115 11.27 -5.23 1.67
C TYR A 115 11.89 -6.27 0.76
#